data_AF-A0A2J8JHI4-F1
#
_entry.id   AF-A0A2J8JHI4-F1
#
_cell.length_a   1.000
_cell.length_b   1.000
_cell.length_c   1.000
_cell.angle_alpha   90.00
_cell.angle_beta   90.00
_cell.angle_gamma   90.00
#
_symmetry.space_group_name_H-M   'P 1'
#
loop_
_entity.id
_entity.type
_entity.pdbx_description
1 polymer ?
#
loop_
_entity_poly.entity_id
_entity_poly.type
_entity_poly.pdbx_seq_one_letter_code
_entity_poly.pdbx_strand_id
1 'polypeptide(L)'
;FLPGDTARHHRAVILDLLQEALTESGLTSQDIDCIAYTKGPGMGAPLVSVAVVARTVAQLWNKPLVGVNHCIGHIEMGRLITGATSPTVLYVSGGNTQTWGFMDILITLR
;
A
#
# COMPACT_ATOMS: atom_id res chain seq x y z
N PHE A 1 10.24 -19.12 0.57
CA PHE A 1 9.27 -18.15 1.10
C PHE A 1 7.91 -18.83 1.29
N LEU A 2 7.64 -19.36 2.48
CA LEU A 2 6.33 -19.93 2.77
C LEU A 2 5.39 -18.83 3.28
N PRO A 3 4.15 -18.71 2.75
CA PRO A 3 3.22 -17.66 3.16
C PRO A 3 3.00 -17.59 4.68
N GLY A 4 2.99 -18.75 5.36
CA GLY A 4 2.80 -18.84 6.82
C GLY A 4 3.95 -18.21 7.62
N ASP A 5 5.20 -18.48 7.22
CA ASP A 5 6.38 -17.93 7.90
C ASP A 5 6.52 -16.43 7.63
N THR A 6 6.24 -15.98 6.40
CA THR A 6 6.22 -14.55 6.07
C THR A 6 5.14 -13.82 6.86
N ALA A 7 3.95 -14.39 7.00
CA ALA A 7 2.89 -13.80 7.82
C ALA A 7 3.29 -13.73 9.31
N ARG A 8 4.00 -14.75 9.82
CA ARG A 8 4.53 -14.74 11.20
C ARG A 8 5.54 -13.62 11.39
N HIS A 9 6.44 -13.42 10.43
CA HIS A 9 7.39 -12.32 10.46
C HIS A 9 6.68 -10.96 10.46
N HIS A 10 5.71 -10.72 9.55
CA HIS A 10 4.94 -9.46 9.56
C HIS A 10 4.28 -9.18 10.90
N ARG A 11 3.63 -10.18 11.51
CA ARG A 11 3.01 -10.00 12.84
C ARG A 11 4.01 -9.68 13.95
N ALA A 12 5.26 -10.13 13.82
CA ALA A 12 6.29 -9.90 14.81
C ALA A 12 6.84 -8.47 14.78
N VAL A 13 6.82 -7.79 13.64
CA VAL A 13 7.52 -6.50 13.44
C VAL A 13 6.60 -5.31 13.09
N ILE A 14 5.36 -5.56 12.64
CA ILE A 14 4.50 -4.51 12.08
C ILE A 14 4.14 -3.39 13.07
N LEU A 15 3.98 -3.71 14.36
CA LEU A 15 3.63 -2.71 15.36
C LEU A 15 4.84 -1.85 15.74
N ASP A 16 6.03 -2.45 15.82
CA ASP A 16 7.28 -1.73 16.06
C ASP A 16 7.54 -0.74 14.91
N LEU A 17 7.41 -1.20 13.65
CA LEU A 17 7.54 -0.35 12.46
C LEU A 17 6.51 0.78 12.42
N LEU A 18 5.27 0.52 12.85
CA LEU A 18 4.24 1.56 12.94
C LEU A 18 4.64 2.65 13.95
N GLN A 19 5.14 2.24 15.11
CA GLN A 19 5.59 3.18 16.14
C GLN A 19 6.83 3.97 15.69
N GLU A 20 7.78 3.31 15.03
CA GLU A 20 8.95 3.95 14.42
C GLU A 20 8.54 5.00 13.39
N ALA A 21 7.62 4.67 12.48
CA ALA A 21 7.15 5.60 11.44
C ALA A 21 6.46 6.85 12.02
N LEU A 22 5.64 6.69 13.07
CA LEU A 22 5.05 7.84 13.78
C LEU A 22 6.12 8.69 14.47
N THR A 23 7.11 8.04 15.07
CA THR A 23 8.21 8.72 15.78
C THR A 23 9.10 9.50 14.81
N GLU A 24 9.46 8.91 13.67
CA GLU A 24 10.29 9.54 12.64
C GLU A 24 9.59 10.71 11.94
N SER A 25 8.29 10.57 11.65
CA SER A 25 7.51 11.64 11.03
C SER A 25 7.18 12.80 11.98
N GLY A 26 7.28 12.57 13.30
CA GLY A 26 6.86 13.53 14.32
C GLY A 26 5.34 13.75 14.37
N LEU A 27 4.57 12.91 13.68
CA LEU A 27 3.11 12.99 13.63
C LEU A 27 2.48 12.13 14.71
N THR A 28 1.34 12.60 15.23
CA THR A 28 0.48 11.85 16.14
C THR A 28 -0.68 11.21 15.38
N SER A 29 -1.41 10.31 16.03
CA SER A 29 -2.61 9.70 15.44
C SER A 29 -3.69 10.71 15.01
N GLN A 30 -3.70 11.90 15.61
CA GLN A 30 -4.65 12.97 15.27
C GLN A 30 -4.30 13.64 13.94
N ASP A 31 -3.01 13.75 13.62
CA ASP A 31 -2.50 14.36 12.40
C ASP A 31 -2.64 13.45 11.17
N ILE A 32 -2.95 12.17 11.38
CA ILE A 32 -3.20 11.22 10.30
C ILE A 32 -4.62 11.38 9.76
N ASP A 33 -4.76 11.78 8.50
CA ASP A 33 -6.08 11.97 7.88
C ASP A 33 -6.68 10.67 7.32
N CYS A 34 -5.85 9.71 6.93
CA CYS A 34 -6.28 8.49 6.27
C CYS A 34 -5.28 7.35 6.48
N ILE A 35 -5.79 6.12 6.55
CA ILE A 35 -4.96 4.91 6.58
C ILE A 35 -5.09 4.18 5.24
N ALA A 36 -3.98 4.05 4.53
CA ALA A 36 -3.90 3.25 3.31
C ALA A 36 -3.23 1.90 3.60
N TYR A 37 -3.73 0.82 2.99
CA TYR A 37 -3.10 -0.50 3.09
C TYR A 37 -3.19 -1.27 1.77
N THR A 38 -2.23 -2.17 1.54
CA THR A 38 -2.25 -3.02 0.35
C THR A 38 -3.40 -4.03 0.43
N LYS A 39 -4.40 -3.87 -0.43
CA LYS A 39 -5.52 -4.83 -0.56
C LYS A 39 -5.12 -6.05 -1.40
N GLY A 40 -4.16 -5.89 -2.30
CA GLY A 40 -3.59 -6.93 -3.16
C GLY A 40 -3.15 -6.38 -4.52
N PRO A 41 -2.63 -7.23 -5.43
CA PRO A 41 -2.36 -8.66 -5.26
C PRO A 41 -1.17 -8.94 -4.32
N GLY A 42 -1.01 -10.21 -3.90
CA GLY A 42 0.07 -10.66 -3.03
C GLY A 42 -0.24 -11.97 -2.30
N MET A 43 0.66 -12.41 -1.43
CA MET A 43 0.46 -13.63 -0.64
C MET A 43 -0.68 -13.45 0.38
N GLY A 44 -1.62 -14.39 0.41
CA GLY A 44 -2.84 -14.27 1.21
C GLY A 44 -2.61 -14.05 2.72
N ALA A 45 -1.88 -14.96 3.39
CA ALA A 45 -1.66 -14.87 4.84
C ALA A 45 -0.90 -13.58 5.27
N PRO A 46 0.14 -13.14 4.55
CA PRO A 46 0.74 -11.82 4.72
C PRO A 46 -0.24 -10.65 4.56
N LEU A 47 -1.02 -10.61 3.47
CA LEU A 47 -1.98 -9.54 3.22
C LEU A 47 -3.02 -9.43 4.33
N VAL A 48 -3.53 -10.57 4.82
CA VAL A 48 -4.49 -10.59 5.94
C VAL A 48 -3.86 -10.02 7.20
N SER A 49 -2.61 -10.38 7.51
CA SER A 49 -1.92 -9.90 8.72
C SER A 49 -1.79 -8.37 8.73
N VAL A 50 -1.40 -7.76 7.60
CA VAL A 50 -1.30 -6.29 7.47
C VAL A 50 -2.68 -5.63 7.48
N ALA A 51 -3.66 -6.21 6.78
CA ALA A 51 -4.99 -5.64 6.67
C ALA A 51 -5.74 -5.61 8.01
N VAL A 52 -5.49 -6.58 8.90
CA VAL A 52 -6.03 -6.56 10.28
C VAL A 52 -5.47 -5.37 11.04
N VAL A 53 -4.15 -5.15 11.01
CA VAL A 53 -3.53 -4.00 11.70
C VAL A 53 -4.08 -2.68 11.16
N ALA A 54 -4.10 -2.50 9.83
CA ALA A 54 -4.61 -1.27 9.24
C ALA A 54 -6.07 -0.98 9.62
N ARG A 55 -6.94 -2.01 9.63
CA ARG A 55 -8.33 -1.88 10.08
C ARG A 55 -8.44 -1.49 11.56
N THR A 56 -7.69 -2.19 12.42
CA THR A 56 -7.69 -1.92 13.86
C THR A 56 -7.27 -0.47 14.14
N VAL A 57 -6.18 -0.01 13.52
CA VAL A 57 -5.69 1.35 13.70
C VAL A 57 -6.69 2.38 13.17
N ALA A 58 -7.30 2.13 12.00
CA ALA A 58 -8.30 3.03 11.44
C ALA A 58 -9.53 3.17 12.35
N GLN A 59 -9.97 2.07 12.96
CA GLN A 59 -11.06 2.08 13.93
C GLN A 59 -10.68 2.79 15.23
N LEU A 60 -9.49 2.52 15.77
CA LEU A 60 -9.01 3.15 17.01
C LEU A 60 -8.84 4.67 16.86
N TRP A 61 -8.36 5.12 15.71
CA TRP A 61 -8.12 6.55 15.45
C TRP A 61 -9.31 7.24 14.78
N ASN A 62 -10.38 6.49 14.51
CA ASN A 62 -11.56 6.95 13.78
C ASN A 62 -11.21 7.66 12.46
N LYS A 63 -10.36 7.03 11.65
CA LYS A 63 -9.88 7.55 10.36
C LYS A 63 -10.40 6.71 9.19
N PRO A 64 -10.61 7.31 8.00
CA PRO A 64 -10.96 6.56 6.80
C PRO A 64 -9.88 5.55 6.43
N LEU A 65 -10.30 4.41 5.87
CA LEU A 65 -9.44 3.31 5.45
C LEU A 65 -9.54 3.11 3.93
N VAL A 66 -8.40 3.16 3.24
CA VAL A 66 -8.31 3.02 1.79
C VAL A 66 -7.53 1.76 1.42
N GLY A 67 -8.17 0.86 0.68
CA GLY A 67 -7.51 -0.33 0.13
C GLY A 67 -6.84 0.00 -1.20
N VAL A 68 -5.51 -0.13 -1.25
CA VAL A 68 -4.68 0.21 -2.41
C VAL A 68 -4.26 -1.04 -3.18
N ASN A 69 -4.29 -0.95 -4.51
CA ASN A 69 -3.72 -1.99 -5.37
C ASN A 69 -2.18 -1.91 -5.33
N HIS A 70 -1.51 -3.03 -5.10
CA HIS A 70 -0.07 -3.12 -4.96
C HIS A 70 0.68 -2.54 -6.17
N CYS A 71 0.25 -2.89 -7.39
CA CYS A 71 0.90 -2.45 -8.62
C CYS A 71 0.69 -0.94 -8.84
N ILE A 72 -0.51 -0.42 -8.58
CA ILE A 72 -0.78 1.03 -8.66
C ILE A 72 0.07 1.80 -7.65
N GLY A 73 0.27 1.26 -6.44
CA GLY A 73 1.16 1.86 -5.45
C GLY A 73 2.59 2.07 -5.96
N HIS A 74 3.13 1.09 -6.69
CA HIS A 74 4.45 1.24 -7.35
C HIS A 74 4.45 2.33 -8.42
N ILE A 75 3.40 2.37 -9.26
CA ILE A 75 3.29 3.35 -10.36
C ILE A 75 3.20 4.77 -9.82
N GLU A 76 2.29 5.03 -8.87
CA GLU A 76 2.08 6.37 -8.32
C GLU A 76 3.28 6.88 -7.53
N MET A 77 3.95 6.01 -6.76
CA MET A 77 5.20 6.38 -6.09
C MET A 77 6.28 6.72 -7.13
N GLY A 78 6.40 5.94 -8.19
CA GLY A 78 7.35 6.22 -9.29
C GLY A 78 7.06 7.56 -9.97
N ARG A 79 5.79 7.86 -10.27
CA ARG A 79 5.36 9.15 -10.84
C ARG A 79 5.68 10.32 -9.93
N LEU A 80 5.39 10.20 -8.63
CA LEU A 80 5.66 11.24 -7.63
C LEU A 80 7.15 11.59 -7.56
N ILE A 81 8.03 10.60 -7.48
CA ILE A 81 9.47 10.82 -7.34
C ILE A 81 10.12 11.31 -8.64
N THR A 82 9.65 10.84 -9.80
CA THR A 82 10.29 11.14 -11.10
C THR A 82 9.64 12.30 -11.86
N GLY A 83 8.43 12.72 -11.49
CA GLY A 83 7.63 13.69 -12.24
C GLY A 83 7.05 13.14 -13.55
N ALA A 84 7.07 11.83 -13.79
CA ALA A 84 6.57 11.23 -15.02
C ALA A 84 5.05 11.42 -15.18
N THR A 85 4.62 12.07 -16.27
CA THR A 85 3.21 12.45 -16.46
C THR A 85 2.34 11.38 -17.13
N SER A 86 2.85 10.63 -18.10
CA SER A 86 2.14 9.50 -18.73
C SER A 86 3.13 8.46 -19.25
N PRO A 87 3.83 7.76 -18.33
CA PRO A 87 4.83 6.78 -18.73
C PRO A 87 4.17 5.47 -19.16
N THR A 88 4.77 4.81 -20.14
CA THR A 88 4.69 3.35 -20.23
C THR A 88 5.56 2.78 -19.11
N VAL A 89 4.95 2.05 -18.18
CA VAL A 89 5.64 1.52 -17.00
C VAL A 89 5.99 0.07 -17.21
N LEU A 90 7.26 -0.27 -17.03
CA LEU A 90 7.71 -1.64 -16.87
C LEU A 90 7.80 -1.95 -15.37
N TYR A 91 6.85 -2.73 -14.85
CA TYR A 91 6.83 -3.15 -13.45
C TYR A 91 7.47 -4.53 -13.29
N VAL A 92 8.65 -4.57 -12.69
CA VAL A 92 9.44 -5.79 -12.46
C VAL A 92 9.71 -5.93 -10.96
N SER A 93 9.26 -7.03 -10.38
CA SER A 93 9.50 -7.44 -8.99
C SER A 93 9.61 -8.96 -8.91
N GLY A 94 9.96 -9.49 -7.73
CA GLY A 94 10.04 -10.94 -7.56
C GLY A 94 8.72 -11.69 -7.80
N GLY A 95 7.58 -11.00 -7.72
CA GLY A 95 6.25 -11.59 -7.93
C GLY A 95 5.50 -11.08 -9.17
N ASN A 96 6.02 -10.09 -9.89
CA ASN A 96 5.34 -9.48 -11.03
C ASN A 96 6.34 -9.09 -12.12
N THR A 97 5.97 -9.28 -13.38
CA THR A 97 6.70 -8.73 -14.54
C THR A 97 5.65 -8.36 -15.58
N GLN A 98 5.35 -7.07 -15.69
CA GLN A 98 4.20 -6.56 -16.45
C GLN A 98 4.55 -5.23 -17.11
N THR A 99 4.01 -5.02 -18.32
CA THR A 99 4.02 -3.72 -19.00
C THR A 99 2.65 -3.05 -18.81
N TRP A 100 2.67 -1.81 -18.36
CA TRP A 100 1.50 -1.00 -18.08
C TRP A 100 1.53 0.26 -18.94
N GLY A 101 0.38 0.62 -19.51
CA GLY A 101 0.16 1.90 -20.17
C GLY A 101 -0.98 2.63 -19.48
N PHE A 102 -0.80 3.90 -19.19
CA PHE A 102 -1.90 4.75 -18.73
C PHE A 102 -2.63 5.31 -19.95
N MET A 103 -3.94 5.11 -20.00
CA MET A 103 -4.78 5.62 -21.08
C MET A 103 -5.95 6.39 -20.49
N ASP A 104 -5.94 7.71 -20.67
CA ASP A 104 -7.08 8.56 -20.37
C ASP A 104 -8.20 8.27 -21.36
N ILE A 105 -9.10 7.34 -21.00
CA ILE A 105 -10.34 7.18 -21.73
C ILE A 105 -11.27 8.30 -21.25
N LEU A 106 -11.34 9.37 -22.04
CA LEU A 106 -12.46 10.31 -22.01
C LEU A 106 -13.73 9.55 -22.40
N ILE A 107 -14.36 8.87 -21.44
CA ILE A 107 -15.76 8.47 -21.57
C ILE A 107 -16.55 9.76 -21.53
N THR A 108 -16.77 10.35 -22.70
CA THR A 108 -17.81 11.36 -22.86
C THR A 108 -19.11 10.60 -22.68
N LEU A 109 -19.66 10.60 -21.46
CA LEU A 109 -21.03 10.16 -21.21
C LEU A 109 -21.93 11.07 -22.07
N ARG A 110 -22.32 10.59 -23.24
CA ARG A 110 -23.48 11.08 -23.97
C ARG A 110 -24.68 10.24 -23.61
#